data_AF-A0A239TTA4-F1
#
_entry.id   AF-A0A239TTA4-F1
#
_cell.length_a   1.000
_cell.length_b   1.000
_cell.length_c   1.000
_cell.angle_alpha   90.00
_cell.angle_beta   90.00
_cell.angle_gamma   90.00
#
_symmetry.space_group_name_H-M   'P 1'
#
loop_
_entity.id
_entity.type
_entity.pdbx_description
1 polymer ?
#
loop_
_entity_poly.entity_id
_entity_poly.type
_entity_poly.pdbx_seq_one_letter_code
_entity_poly.pdbx_strand_id
1 'polypeptide(L)'
;MTTKENIIEAFWKIYAHKPLEKITIQELMDKAGYHRSVFYVYFKDIYDLLEQEENDIIDKLNEILPYIFYSIKNNHILPNIDTKIYNLFKENFPKVNILFGIHGDLSFIFKVKKLFAKILCDIMQLPTNDYKTNLAIEFFINGHFSALLYLYKHSNKINLVDYLKIIIPIFNTLFKQK
;
A
#
# COMPACT_ATOMS: atom_id res chain seq x y z
N MET A 1 21.53 -7.40 4.74
CA MET A 1 21.10 -6.30 3.88
C MET A 1 21.95 -6.32 2.63
N THR A 2 21.33 -6.38 1.45
CA THR A 2 22.03 -6.40 0.16
C THR A 2 22.36 -4.98 -0.31
N THR A 3 23.29 -4.84 -1.27
CA THR A 3 23.60 -3.53 -1.88
C THR A 3 22.35 -2.86 -2.45
N LYS A 4 21.47 -3.62 -3.12
CA LYS A 4 20.21 -3.12 -3.66
C LYS A 4 19.29 -2.58 -2.55
N GLU A 5 19.14 -3.32 -1.45
CA GLU A 5 18.33 -2.90 -0.29
C GLU A 5 18.83 -1.61 0.34
N ASN A 6 20.15 -1.43 0.48
CA ASN A 6 20.73 -0.20 1.04
C ASN A 6 20.43 1.03 0.16
N ILE A 7 20.49 0.86 -1.17
CA ILE A 7 20.14 1.92 -2.13
C ILE A 7 18.65 2.26 -2.02
N ILE A 8 17.77 1.25 -1.95
CA ILE A 8 16.33 1.43 -1.79
C ILE A 8 16.00 2.13 -0.46
N GLU A 9 16.65 1.75 0.64
CA GLU A 9 16.43 2.39 1.94
C GLU A 9 16.86 3.87 1.91
N ALA A 10 18.01 4.17 1.29
CA ALA A 10 18.47 5.53 1.08
C ALA A 10 17.48 6.34 0.23
N PHE A 11 16.94 5.74 -0.82
CA PHE A 11 15.92 6.35 -1.68
C PHE A 11 14.68 6.76 -0.88
N TRP A 12 14.07 5.84 -0.13
CA TRP A 12 12.87 6.13 0.65
C TRP A 12 13.10 7.23 1.70
N LYS A 13 14.28 7.26 2.32
CA LYS A 13 14.66 8.34 3.26
C LYS A 13 14.73 9.71 2.59
N ILE A 14 15.17 9.78 1.35
CA ILE A 14 15.23 11.05 0.60
C ILE A 14 13.83 11.43 0.10
N TYR A 15 13.13 10.49 -0.53
CA TYR A 15 11.84 10.72 -1.18
C TYR A 15 10.74 11.12 -0.20
N ALA A 16 10.85 10.73 1.07
CA ALA A 16 9.98 11.23 2.14
C ALA A 16 10.01 12.76 2.34
N HIS A 17 11.07 13.45 1.92
CA HIS A 17 11.30 14.85 2.25
C HIS A 17 11.32 15.80 1.04
N LYS A 18 11.34 15.27 -0.19
CA LYS A 18 11.38 16.09 -1.39
C LYS A 18 10.86 15.32 -2.61
N PRO A 19 10.37 16.03 -3.65
CA PRO A 19 9.78 15.38 -4.81
C PRO A 19 10.83 14.65 -5.66
N LEU A 20 10.39 13.63 -6.39
CA LEU A 20 11.22 12.65 -7.11
C LEU A 20 12.20 13.33 -8.09
N GLU A 21 11.73 14.34 -8.83
CA GLU A 21 12.49 15.07 -9.84
C GLU A 21 13.65 15.90 -9.26
N LYS A 22 13.69 16.07 -7.93
CA LYS A 22 14.78 16.75 -7.22
C LYS A 22 15.80 15.78 -6.62
N ILE A 23 15.59 14.47 -6.74
CA ILE A 23 16.52 13.44 -6.26
C ILE A 23 17.56 13.18 -7.35
N THR A 24 18.83 13.44 -7.05
CA THR A 24 19.92 13.10 -7.97
C THR A 24 20.49 11.73 -7.64
N ILE A 25 20.98 11.00 -8.66
CA ILE A 25 21.67 9.73 -8.43
C ILE A 25 22.90 9.93 -7.55
N GLN A 26 23.61 11.05 -7.69
CA GLN A 26 24.79 11.33 -6.86
C GLN A 26 24.42 11.39 -5.37
N GLU A 27 23.46 12.24 -5.01
CA GLU A 27 22.99 12.37 -3.63
C GLU A 27 22.45 11.06 -3.05
N LEU A 28 21.68 10.31 -3.83
CA LEU A 28 21.18 9.00 -3.43
C LEU A 28 22.33 8.06 -3.07
N MET A 29 23.34 8.01 -3.95
CA MET A 29 24.46 7.09 -3.82
C MET A 29 25.44 7.51 -2.72
N ASP A 30 25.61 8.81 -2.50
CA ASP A 30 26.33 9.37 -1.35
C ASP A 30 25.65 8.96 -0.04
N LYS A 31 24.31 9.04 0.02
CA LYS A 31 23.54 8.61 1.19
C LYS A 31 23.61 7.10 1.42
N ALA A 32 23.64 6.32 0.34
CA ALA A 32 23.74 4.87 0.40
C ALA A 32 25.17 4.38 0.71
N GLY A 33 26.19 5.22 0.53
CA GLY A 33 27.60 4.87 0.75
C GLY A 33 28.23 4.08 -0.40
N TYR A 34 27.76 4.27 -1.63
CA TYR A 34 28.24 3.54 -2.81
C TYR A 34 28.59 4.48 -3.96
N HIS A 35 29.50 4.04 -4.84
CA HIS A 35 29.81 4.78 -6.06
C HIS A 35 28.63 4.76 -7.04
N ARG A 36 28.41 5.85 -7.78
CA ARG A 36 27.28 5.99 -8.73
C ARG A 36 27.18 4.86 -9.76
N SER A 37 28.31 4.27 -10.19
CA SER A 37 28.29 3.13 -11.12
C SER A 37 27.52 1.92 -10.59
N VAL A 38 27.47 1.73 -9.26
CA VAL A 38 26.76 0.63 -8.61
C VAL A 38 25.23 0.79 -8.75
N PHE A 39 24.72 2.02 -8.84
CA PHE A 39 23.30 2.28 -9.07
C PHE A 39 22.83 1.62 -10.36
N TYR A 40 23.60 1.81 -11.42
CA TYR A 40 23.27 1.36 -12.77
C TYR A 40 23.36 -0.16 -12.97
N VAL A 41 23.84 -0.90 -11.95
CA VAL A 41 23.73 -2.37 -11.91
C VAL A 41 22.27 -2.80 -11.65
N TYR A 42 21.51 -1.99 -10.91
CA TYR A 42 20.17 -2.35 -10.43
C TYR A 42 19.05 -1.52 -11.05
N PHE A 43 19.34 -0.27 -11.41
CA PHE A 43 18.33 0.72 -11.81
C PHE A 43 18.83 1.57 -12.99
N LYS A 44 17.97 1.83 -13.96
CA LYS A 44 18.30 2.67 -15.12
C LYS A 44 18.37 4.15 -14.77
N ASP A 45 17.44 4.60 -13.95
CA ASP A 45 17.33 5.96 -13.43
C ASP A 45 16.44 5.97 -12.17
N ILE A 46 16.14 7.15 -11.65
CA ILE A 46 15.35 7.30 -10.42
C ILE A 46 13.87 6.90 -10.60
N TYR A 47 13.33 6.99 -11.81
CA TYR A 47 11.95 6.62 -12.11
C TYR A 47 11.81 5.10 -12.20
N ASP A 48 12.78 4.42 -12.81
CA ASP A 48 12.86 2.95 -12.83
C ASP A 48 12.96 2.36 -11.41
N LEU A 49 13.73 3.01 -10.51
CA LEU A 49 13.76 2.61 -9.10
C LEU A 49 12.37 2.72 -8.46
N LEU A 50 11.72 3.88 -8.60
CA LEU A 50 10.38 4.10 -8.04
C LEU A 50 9.37 3.08 -8.60
N GLU A 51 9.35 2.87 -9.92
CA GLU A 51 8.44 1.95 -10.57
C GLU A 51 8.64 0.50 -10.10
N GLN A 52 9.90 0.05 -9.93
CA GLN A 52 10.19 -1.27 -9.36
C GLN A 52 9.62 -1.41 -7.95
N GLU A 53 9.77 -0.40 -7.10
CA GLU A 53 9.24 -0.43 -5.73
C GLU A 53 7.71 -0.35 -5.69
N GLU A 54 7.08 0.44 -6.56
CA GLU A 54 5.63 0.50 -6.70
C GLU A 54 5.04 -0.85 -7.11
N ASN A 55 5.67 -1.50 -8.10
CA ASN A 55 5.25 -2.82 -8.58
C ASN A 55 5.40 -3.88 -7.49
N ASP A 56 6.48 -3.87 -6.71
CA ASP A 56 6.65 -4.77 -5.56
C ASP A 56 5.52 -4.60 -4.53
N ILE A 57 5.10 -3.36 -4.23
CA ILE A 57 3.98 -3.10 -3.32
C ILE A 57 2.65 -3.59 -3.96
N ILE A 58 2.43 -3.33 -5.25
CA ILE A 58 1.23 -3.76 -5.97
C ILE A 58 1.12 -5.30 -5.99
N ASP A 59 2.22 -6.01 -6.21
CA ASP A 59 2.27 -7.48 -6.24
C ASP A 59 1.95 -8.06 -4.87
N LYS A 60 2.50 -7.48 -3.81
CA LYS A 60 2.17 -7.86 -2.43
C LYS A 60 0.68 -7.62 -2.10
N LEU A 61 0.11 -6.52 -2.58
CA LEU A 61 -1.32 -6.23 -2.40
C LEU A 61 -2.18 -7.22 -3.20
N ASN A 62 -1.80 -7.55 -4.43
CA ASN A 62 -2.43 -8.56 -5.27
C ASN A 62 -2.50 -9.93 -4.58
N GLU A 63 -1.44 -10.29 -3.86
CA GLU A 63 -1.37 -11.55 -3.12
C GLU A 63 -2.29 -11.57 -1.89
N ILE A 64 -2.31 -10.47 -1.12
CA ILE A 64 -2.93 -10.46 0.21
C ILE A 64 -4.42 -10.09 0.21
N LEU A 65 -4.85 -9.17 -0.67
CA LEU A 65 -6.22 -8.66 -0.69
C LEU A 65 -7.27 -9.75 -0.95
N PRO A 66 -7.07 -10.71 -1.87
CA PRO A 66 -8.03 -11.79 -2.09
C PRO A 66 -8.25 -12.62 -0.82
N TYR A 67 -7.17 -12.93 -0.09
CA TYR A 67 -7.25 -13.66 1.17
C TYR A 67 -8.02 -12.89 2.25
N ILE A 68 -7.76 -11.58 2.37
CA ILE A 68 -8.46 -10.72 3.33
C ILE A 68 -9.96 -10.67 3.03
N PHE A 69 -10.35 -10.36 1.79
CA PHE A 69 -11.77 -10.26 1.45
C PHE A 69 -12.49 -11.59 1.51
N TYR A 70 -11.85 -12.68 1.10
CA TYR A 70 -12.43 -14.01 1.25
C TYR A 70 -12.68 -14.36 2.72
N SER A 71 -11.74 -14.04 3.61
CA SER A 71 -11.91 -14.26 5.04
C SER A 71 -13.08 -13.45 5.61
N ILE A 72 -13.17 -12.16 5.26
CA ILE A 72 -14.27 -11.28 5.69
C ILE A 72 -15.63 -11.78 5.14
N LYS A 73 -15.68 -12.15 3.85
CA LYS A 73 -16.88 -12.67 3.19
C LYS A 73 -17.44 -13.89 3.93
N ASN A 74 -16.58 -14.82 4.30
CA ASN A 74 -16.98 -16.07 4.95
C ASN A 74 -17.12 -15.98 6.48
N ASN A 75 -17.08 -14.78 7.07
CA ASN A 75 -17.07 -14.60 8.53
C ASN A 75 -15.98 -15.40 9.24
N HIS A 76 -14.89 -15.71 8.54
CA HIS A 76 -13.70 -16.22 9.18
C HIS A 76 -13.09 -15.02 9.90
N ILE A 77 -13.46 -14.85 11.17
CA ILE A 77 -12.76 -13.96 12.10
C ILE A 77 -11.30 -14.29 11.90
N LEU A 78 -10.45 -13.33 11.51
CA LEU A 78 -8.99 -13.50 11.39
C LEU A 78 -8.46 -13.71 12.82
N PRO A 79 -8.51 -14.92 13.41
CA PRO A 79 -8.27 -15.09 14.82
C PRO A 79 -6.76 -15.24 14.89
N ASN A 80 -6.10 -14.12 15.11
CA ASN A 80 -4.74 -13.80 14.68
C ASN A 80 -4.79 -13.19 13.28
N ILE A 81 -4.64 -11.86 13.20
CA ILE A 81 -4.08 -11.23 12.01
C ILE A 81 -2.88 -12.09 11.65
N ASP A 82 -2.95 -12.76 10.50
CA ASP A 82 -1.85 -13.58 10.04
C ASP A 82 -0.60 -12.73 10.19
N THR A 83 0.41 -13.26 10.89
CA THR A 83 1.72 -12.61 11.05
C THR A 83 2.21 -12.03 9.72
N LYS A 84 1.86 -12.66 8.59
CA LYS A 84 2.06 -12.15 7.24
C LYS A 84 1.39 -10.80 6.98
N ILE A 85 0.10 -10.62 7.28
CA ILE A 85 -0.63 -9.35 7.10
C ILE A 85 -0.01 -8.26 7.98
N TYR A 86 0.29 -8.60 9.24
CA TYR A 86 0.90 -7.64 10.17
C TYR A 86 2.28 -7.18 9.68
N ASN A 87 3.14 -8.12 9.27
CA ASN A 87 4.48 -7.81 8.77
C ASN A 87 4.41 -7.02 7.46
N LEU A 88 3.52 -7.40 6.54
CA LEU A 88 3.32 -6.68 5.30
C LEU A 88 2.92 -5.22 5.56
N PHE A 89 1.97 -4.99 6.48
CA PHE A 89 1.59 -3.66 6.90
C PHE A 89 2.79 -2.92 7.50
N LYS A 90 3.46 -3.50 8.50
CA LYS A 90 4.57 -2.84 9.19
C LYS A 90 5.73 -2.45 8.26
N GLU A 91 6.08 -3.32 7.32
CA GLU A 91 7.23 -3.15 6.42
C GLU A 91 6.94 -2.19 5.25
N ASN A 92 5.73 -2.24 4.68
CA ASN A 92 5.43 -1.52 3.44
C ASN A 92 4.61 -0.26 3.67
N PHE A 93 3.88 -0.15 4.78
CA PHE A 93 3.04 1.01 5.03
C PHE A 93 3.81 2.34 5.15
N PRO A 94 5.06 2.40 5.68
CA PRO A 94 5.87 3.62 5.60
C PRO A 94 6.05 4.11 4.16
N LYS A 95 6.31 3.20 3.21
CA LYS A 95 6.45 3.50 1.78
C LYS A 95 5.13 4.00 1.19
N VAL A 96 4.04 3.29 1.49
CA VAL A 96 2.68 3.70 1.08
C VAL A 96 2.36 5.09 1.62
N ASN A 97 2.66 5.40 2.88
CA ASN A 97 2.42 6.73 3.45
C ASN A 97 3.22 7.83 2.72
N ILE A 98 4.41 7.54 2.20
CA ILE A 98 5.18 8.48 1.35
C ILE A 98 4.49 8.65 -0.01
N LEU A 99 4.11 7.54 -0.67
CA LEU A 99 3.45 7.55 -1.98
C LEU A 99 2.06 8.19 -1.98
N PHE A 100 1.36 8.19 -0.85
CA PHE A 100 0.09 8.89 -0.66
C PHE A 100 0.27 10.32 -0.13
N GLY A 101 1.51 10.75 0.12
CA GLY A 101 1.85 12.05 0.66
C GLY A 101 1.97 13.16 -0.39
N ILE A 102 2.40 14.34 0.06
CA ILE A 102 2.52 15.55 -0.77
C ILE A 102 3.51 15.42 -1.94
N HIS A 103 4.49 14.53 -1.81
CA HIS A 103 5.49 14.22 -2.83
C HIS A 103 5.23 12.90 -3.55
N GLY A 104 4.09 12.26 -3.24
CA GLY A 104 3.74 10.93 -3.73
C GLY A 104 3.41 10.87 -5.21
N ASP A 105 2.99 9.69 -5.66
CA ASP A 105 2.60 9.45 -7.04
C ASP A 105 1.09 9.20 -7.17
N LEU A 106 0.40 10.10 -7.87
CA LEU A 106 -1.03 9.97 -8.16
C LEU A 106 -1.33 8.75 -9.04
N SER A 107 -0.42 8.37 -9.94
CA SER A 107 -0.58 7.20 -10.80
C SER A 107 -0.58 5.92 -9.95
N PHE A 108 0.36 5.78 -9.02
CA PHE A 108 0.36 4.72 -8.02
C PHE A 108 -0.95 4.65 -7.22
N ILE A 109 -1.42 5.77 -6.68
CA ILE A 109 -2.69 5.81 -5.91
C ILE A 109 -3.85 5.30 -6.77
N PHE A 110 -3.91 5.71 -8.04
CA PHE A 110 -4.94 5.25 -8.97
C PHE A 110 -4.83 3.74 -9.25
N LYS A 111 -3.61 3.22 -9.50
CA LYS A 111 -3.36 1.79 -9.70
C LYS A 111 -3.83 0.97 -8.49
N VAL A 112 -3.47 1.40 -7.28
CA VAL A 112 -3.84 0.73 -6.02
C VAL A 112 -5.36 0.74 -5.80
N LYS A 113 -6.03 1.88 -6.01
CA LYS A 113 -7.49 1.97 -5.90
C LYS A 113 -8.19 1.05 -6.90
N LYS A 114 -7.75 1.07 -8.16
CA LYS A 114 -8.28 0.20 -9.23
C LYS A 114 -8.09 -1.27 -8.89
N LEU A 115 -6.93 -1.63 -8.36
CA LEU A 115 -6.64 -2.99 -7.93
C LEU A 115 -7.59 -3.43 -6.81
N PHE A 116 -7.70 -2.62 -5.76
CA PHE A 116 -8.55 -2.91 -4.62
C PHE A 116 -10.02 -3.07 -5.03
N ALA A 117 -10.53 -2.16 -5.86
CA ALA A 117 -11.89 -2.22 -6.41
C ALA A 117 -12.11 -3.49 -7.23
N LYS A 118 -11.19 -3.83 -8.13
CA LYS A 118 -11.26 -5.06 -8.94
C LYS A 118 -11.36 -6.30 -8.07
N ILE A 119 -10.42 -6.49 -7.14
CA ILE A 119 -10.40 -7.67 -6.27
C ILE A 119 -11.66 -7.71 -5.39
N LEU A 120 -12.10 -6.56 -4.87
CA LEU A 120 -13.33 -6.47 -4.08
C LEU A 120 -14.54 -6.93 -4.89
N CYS A 121 -14.73 -6.40 -6.10
CA CYS A 121 -15.81 -6.80 -6.99
C CYS A 121 -15.77 -8.29 -7.31
N ASP A 122 -14.59 -8.82 -7.66
CA ASP A 122 -14.41 -10.22 -8.03
C ASP A 122 -14.76 -11.17 -6.86
N ILE A 123 -14.24 -10.90 -5.66
CA ILE A 123 -14.47 -11.74 -4.48
C ILE A 123 -15.92 -11.63 -3.97
N MET A 124 -16.47 -10.43 -3.94
CA MET A 124 -17.82 -10.17 -3.42
C MET A 124 -18.92 -10.36 -4.47
N GLN A 125 -18.56 -10.59 -5.74
CA GLN A 125 -19.48 -10.72 -6.88
C GLN A 125 -20.39 -9.48 -7.04
N LEU A 126 -19.78 -8.29 -6.90
CA LEU A 126 -20.52 -7.02 -6.95
C LEU A 126 -20.76 -6.57 -8.40
N PRO A 127 -21.94 -5.98 -8.71
CA PRO A 127 -22.23 -5.48 -10.04
C PRO A 127 -21.42 -4.21 -10.35
N THR A 128 -20.64 -4.23 -11.44
CA THR A 128 -19.79 -3.08 -11.83
C THR A 128 -20.54 -1.95 -12.55
N ASN A 129 -21.74 -2.24 -13.06
CA ASN A 129 -22.57 -1.28 -13.80
C ASN A 129 -23.63 -0.60 -12.91
N ASP A 130 -23.58 -0.82 -11.58
CA ASP A 130 -24.49 -0.22 -10.61
C ASP A 130 -23.84 0.98 -9.92
N TYR A 131 -24.45 2.16 -10.08
CA TYR A 131 -23.91 3.41 -9.51
C TYR A 131 -23.89 3.40 -7.98
N LYS A 132 -24.83 2.74 -7.31
CA LYS A 132 -24.84 2.65 -5.85
C LYS A 132 -23.67 1.80 -5.35
N THR A 133 -23.42 0.68 -6.01
CA THR A 133 -22.26 -0.19 -5.75
C THR A 133 -20.96 0.57 -5.99
N ASN A 134 -20.82 1.27 -7.11
CA ASN A 134 -19.62 2.06 -7.41
C ASN A 134 -19.40 3.18 -6.38
N LEU A 135 -20.46 3.86 -5.94
CA LEU A 135 -20.38 4.86 -4.87
C LEU A 135 -19.95 4.24 -3.54
N ALA A 136 -20.49 3.07 -3.18
CA ALA A 136 -20.11 2.36 -1.96
C ALA A 136 -18.63 1.93 -1.99
N ILE A 137 -18.15 1.44 -3.14
CA ILE A 137 -16.74 1.09 -3.35
C ILE A 137 -15.85 2.32 -3.19
N GLU A 138 -16.16 3.42 -3.87
CA GLU A 138 -15.40 4.67 -3.76
C GLU A 138 -15.37 5.17 -2.31
N PHE A 139 -16.53 5.24 -1.66
CA PHE A 139 -16.61 5.66 -0.26
C PHE A 139 -15.75 4.77 0.65
N PHE A 140 -15.90 3.45 0.52
CA PHE A 140 -15.15 2.50 1.34
C PHE A 140 -13.66 2.59 1.11
N ILE A 141 -13.19 2.57 -0.15
CA ILE A 141 -11.76 2.59 -0.48
C ILE A 141 -11.10 3.88 0.04
N ASN A 142 -11.72 5.04 -0.20
CA ASN A 142 -11.17 6.31 0.26
C ASN A 142 -11.19 6.43 1.80
N GLY A 143 -12.27 5.98 2.44
CA GLY A 143 -12.36 5.93 3.91
C GLY A 143 -11.35 4.95 4.52
N HIS A 144 -11.19 3.77 3.91
CA HIS A 144 -10.27 2.72 4.32
C HIS A 144 -8.82 3.19 4.27
N PHE A 145 -8.37 3.80 3.15
CA PHE A 145 -7.01 4.33 3.07
C PHE A 145 -6.75 5.44 4.08
N SER A 146 -7.72 6.34 4.26
CA SER A 146 -7.62 7.41 5.27
C SER A 146 -7.50 6.83 6.70
N ALA A 147 -8.26 5.78 7.00
CA ALA A 147 -8.23 5.11 8.29
C ALA A 147 -6.94 4.30 8.51
N LEU A 148 -6.39 3.65 7.48
CA LEU A 148 -5.07 2.99 7.57
C LEU A 148 -3.96 4.01 7.82
N LEU A 149 -3.99 5.17 7.15
CA LEU A 149 -3.01 6.25 7.37
C LEU A 149 -3.10 6.77 8.80
N TYR A 150 -4.32 6.92 9.33
CA TYR A 150 -4.53 7.28 10.73
C TYR A 150 -3.96 6.23 11.69
N LEU A 151 -4.24 4.94 11.45
CA LEU A 151 -3.71 3.82 12.23
C LEU A 151 -2.18 3.85 12.29
N TYR A 152 -1.52 4.01 11.15
CA TYR A 152 -0.05 4.03 11.10
C TYR A 152 0.55 5.18 11.91
N LYS A 153 0.02 6.40 11.75
CA LYS A 153 0.48 7.60 12.48
C LYS A 153 0.26 7.49 13.99
N HIS A 154 -0.66 6.63 14.42
CA HIS A 154 -1.02 6.42 15.82
C HIS A 154 -0.78 4.98 16.28
N SER A 155 0.16 4.28 15.65
CA SER A 155 0.44 2.86 15.92
C SER A 155 0.91 2.57 17.35
N ASN A 156 1.33 3.60 18.09
CA ASN A 156 1.62 3.54 19.53
C ASN A 156 0.37 3.64 20.43
N LYS A 157 -0.79 4.02 19.88
CA LYS A 157 -2.04 4.25 20.62
C LYS A 157 -3.16 3.28 20.21
N ILE A 158 -3.19 2.88 18.94
CA ILE A 158 -4.21 1.98 18.38
C ILE A 158 -3.52 0.93 17.52
N ASN A 159 -3.98 -0.32 17.60
CA ASN A 159 -3.42 -1.44 16.85
C ASN A 159 -4.34 -1.90 15.72
N LEU A 160 -3.84 -2.82 14.90
CA LEU A 160 -4.59 -3.34 13.75
C LEU A 160 -5.85 -4.13 14.16
N VAL A 161 -5.88 -4.76 15.33
CA VAL A 161 -7.09 -5.46 15.83
C VAL A 161 -8.22 -4.46 16.10
N ASP A 162 -7.92 -3.34 16.76
CA ASP A 162 -8.89 -2.29 17.05
C ASP A 162 -9.41 -1.65 15.76
N TYR A 163 -8.53 -1.44 14.78
CA TYR A 163 -8.90 -1.02 13.44
C TYR A 163 -9.88 -1.99 12.77
N LEU A 164 -9.58 -3.29 12.78
CA LEU A 164 -10.43 -4.30 12.15
C LEU A 164 -11.82 -4.40 12.79
N LYS A 165 -11.93 -4.21 14.12
CA LYS A 165 -13.23 -4.16 14.82
C LYS A 165 -14.14 -3.04 14.33
N ILE A 166 -13.57 -1.94 13.83
CA ILE A 166 -14.32 -0.80 13.26
C ILE A 166 -14.65 -1.05 11.78
N ILE A 167 -13.67 -1.53 11.02
CA ILE A 167 -13.79 -1.60 9.55
C ILE A 167 -14.61 -2.81 9.06
N ILE A 168 -14.51 -3.98 9.71
CA ILE A 168 -15.24 -5.18 9.29
C ILE A 168 -16.77 -4.97 9.32
N PRO A 169 -17.38 -4.38 10.37
CA PRO A 169 -18.81 -4.06 10.37
C PRO A 169 -19.21 -3.13 9.22
N ILE A 170 -18.45 -2.05 8.99
CA ILE A 170 -18.72 -1.09 7.89
C ILE A 170 -18.67 -1.80 6.54
N PHE A 171 -17.63 -2.62 6.32
CA PHE A 171 -17.50 -3.43 5.11
C PHE A 171 -18.71 -4.34 4.90
N ASN A 172 -19.12 -5.07 5.94
CA ASN A 172 -20.26 -5.98 5.86
C ASN A 172 -21.56 -5.24 5.57
N THR A 173 -21.78 -4.06 6.17
CA THR A 173 -22.96 -3.22 5.90
C THR A 173 -23.01 -2.77 4.43
N LEU A 174 -21.86 -2.45 3.82
CA LEU A 174 -21.81 -1.94 2.45
C LEU A 174 -21.89 -3.05 1.38
N PHE A 175 -21.29 -4.21 1.62
CA PHE A 175 -21.04 -5.19 0.55
C PHE A 175 -21.60 -6.58 0.81
N LYS A 176 -22.01 -6.90 2.03
CA LYS A 176 -22.60 -8.20 2.32
C LYS A 176 -24.08 -8.16 2.02
N GLN A 177 -24.49 -8.84 0.95
CA GLN A 177 -25.89 -9.06 0.66
C GLN A 177 -26.49 -9.95 1.77
N LYS A 178 -27.71 -9.64 2.20
CA LYS A 178 -28.48 -10.50 3.11
C LYS A 178 -28.84 -11.81 2.45
#